data_AF-Q9LA74-F1
#
_entry.id   AF-Q9LA74-F1
#
_cell.length_a   1.000
_cell.length_b   1.000
_cell.length_c   1.000
_cell.angle_alpha   90.00
_cell.angle_beta   90.00
_cell.angle_gamma   90.00
#
_symmetry.space_group_name_H-M   'P 1'
#
loop_
_entity.id
_entity.type
_entity.pdbx_description
1 polymer ?
#
loop_
_entity_poly.entity_id
_entity_poly.type
_entity_poly.pdbx_seq_one_letter_code
_entity_poly.pdbx_strand_id
1 'polypeptide(L)' 'MSKIYDDNSLTIGHTPLVRLKHFGNGNILAKVESRNPSFSVKCRIG' A
#
# COMPACT_ATOMS: atom_id res chain seq x y z
N MET A 1 -7.85 16.52 -12.58
CA MET A 1 -6.39 16.70 -12.72
C MET A 1 -5.80 15.40 -13.24
N SER A 2 -5.01 15.46 -14.30
CA SER A 2 -4.26 14.29 -14.78
C SER A 2 -3.02 14.10 -13.89
N LYS A 3 -2.79 12.88 -13.40
CA LYS A 3 -1.53 12.50 -12.74
C LYS A 3 -0.95 11.31 -13.50
N ILE A 4 -0.17 11.63 -14.54
CA ILE A 4 0.57 10.67 -15.36
C ILE A 4 1.98 10.60 -14.79
N TYR A 5 2.47 9.39 -14.59
CA TYR A 5 3.82 9.12 -14.12
C TYR A 5 4.67 8.70 -15.31
N ASP A 6 5.96 9.08 -15.30
CA ASP A 6 6.91 8.74 -16.36
C ASP A 6 7.24 7.24 -16.38
N ASP A 7 7.18 6.59 -15.22
CA ASP A 7 7.41 5.16 -15.07
C ASP A 7 6.64 4.56 -13.87
N ASN A 8 6.65 3.23 -13.77
CA ASN A 8 5.89 2.48 -12.78
C ASN A 8 6.45 2.63 -11.34
N SER A 9 7.74 2.91 -11.17
CA SER A 9 8.36 3.09 -9.86
C SER A 9 7.80 4.32 -9.13
N LEU A 10 7.41 5.36 -9.86
CA LEU A 10 6.80 6.56 -9.28
C LEU A 10 5.40 6.30 -8.69
N THR A 11 4.81 5.12 -8.95
CA THR A 11 3.53 4.71 -8.36
C THR A 11 3.68 3.98 -7.00
N ILE A 12 4.91 3.80 -6.51
CA ILE A 12 5.19 3.15 -5.22
C ILE A 12 4.53 3.91 -4.05
N GLY A 13 3.99 3.15 -3.09
CA GLY A 13 3.49 3.67 -1.83
C GLY A 13 2.00 3.98 -1.84
N HIS A 14 1.59 4.97 -1.04
CA HIS A 14 0.18 5.33 -0.83
C HIS A 14 -0.72 4.13 -0.47
N THR A 15 -0.13 3.14 0.21
CA THR A 15 -0.79 1.90 0.62
C THR A 15 -1.85 2.17 1.70
N PRO A 16 -3.03 1.55 1.59
CA PRO A 16 -4.14 1.83 2.49
C PRO A 16 -3.86 1.30 3.90
N LEU A 17 -4.44 1.98 4.89
CA LEU A 17 -4.50 1.53 6.28
C LEU A 17 -5.92 1.06 6.56
N VAL A 18 -6.10 -0.23 6.84
CA VAL A 18 -7.42 -0.87 6.97
C VAL A 18 -7.61 -1.38 8.39
N ARG A 19 -8.74 -1.05 9.02
CA ARG A 19 -9.11 -1.60 10.33
C ARG A 19 -9.69 -3.00 10.18
N LEU A 20 -9.15 -3.95 10.94
CA LEU A 20 -9.69 -5.31 10.99
C LEU A 20 -10.89 -5.34 11.93
N LYS A 21 -12.07 -5.74 11.41
CA LYS A 21 -13.33 -5.78 12.18
C LYS A 21 -13.57 -7.09 12.92
N HIS A 22 -13.07 -8.20 12.37
CA HIS A 22 -13.36 -9.55 12.86
C HIS A 22 -12.16 -10.24 13.53
N PHE A 23 -11.00 -9.57 13.57
CA PHE A 23 -9.78 -10.10 14.18
C PHE A 23 -9.25 -9.10 15.24
N GLY A 24 -8.97 -9.61 16.44
CA GLY A 24 -8.58 -8.80 17.60
C GLY A 24 -9.72 -7.94 18.17
N ASN A 25 -9.36 -6.93 18.96
CA ASN A 25 -10.32 -6.10 19.71
C ASN A 25 -10.68 -4.80 18.96
N GLY A 26 -10.64 -4.80 17.62
CA GLY A 26 -10.96 -3.62 16.79
C GLY A 26 -9.89 -2.53 16.74
N ASN A 27 -8.78 -2.67 17.47
CA ASN A 27 -7.67 -1.71 17.50
C ASN A 27 -6.52 -2.06 16.54
N ILE A 28 -6.66 -3.12 15.76
CA ILE A 28 -5.66 -3.55 14.80
C ILE A 28 -5.88 -2.83 13.47
N LEU A 29 -4.86 -2.10 13.03
CA LEU A 29 -4.80 -1.44 11.74
C LEU A 29 -3.73 -2.12 10.88
N ALA A 30 -4.13 -2.64 9.73
CA ALA A 30 -3.23 -3.29 8.78
C ALA A 30 -2.86 -2.31 7.67
N LYS A 31 -1.56 -2.06 7.48
CA LYS A 31 -1.05 -1.31 6.32
C LYS A 31 -0.74 -2.28 5.19
N VAL A 32 -1.49 -2.22 4.09
CA VAL A 32 -1.51 -3.27 3.07
C VAL A 32 -0.44 -3.02 2.00
N GLU A 33 0.79 -3.49 2.26
CA GLU A 33 1.95 -3.26 1.39
C GLU A 33 1.95 -4.07 0.09
N SER A 34 1.01 -5.00 -0.11
CA SER A 34 0.78 -5.62 -1.42
C SER A 34 0.16 -4.67 -2.44
N ARG A 35 -0.28 -3.48 -2.02
CA ARG A 35 -0.75 -2.40 -2.91
C ARG A 35 0.39 -1.52 -3.41
N ASN A 36 1.48 -2.16 -3.84
CA ASN A 36 2.60 -1.56 -4.54
C ASN A 36 2.73 -2.20 -5.95
N PRO A 37 3.54 -1.62 -6.86
CA PRO A 37 3.55 -2.02 -8.27
C PRO A 37 3.94 -3.48 -8.55
N SER A 38 4.85 -4.06 -7.75
CA SER A 38 5.20 -5.49 -7.78
C SER A 38 4.68 -6.24 -6.54
N PHE A 39 3.57 -5.76 -5.97
CA PHE A 39 2.75 -6.47 -4.98
C PHE A 39 3.41 -6.76 -3.63
N SER A 40 4.47 -6.02 -3.27
CA SER A 40 5.09 -6.20 -1.97
C SER A 40 5.73 -4.93 -1.43
N VAL A 41 6.06 -4.93 -0.13
CA VAL A 41 6.84 -3.86 0.51
C VAL A 41 8.22 -3.68 -0.13
N LYS A 42 8.74 -4.71 -0.81
CA LYS A 42 10.07 -4.69 -1.41
C LYS A 42 10.19 -3.68 -2.55
N CYS A 43 9.08 -3.25 -3.14
CA CYS A 43 9.09 -2.19 -4.15
C CYS A 43 9.76 -0.90 -3.65
N ARG A 44 9.75 -0.62 -2.34
CA ARG A 44 10.25 0.64 -1.78
C ARG A 44 11.77 0.74 -1.66
N ILE A 45 12.47 -0.39 -1.74
CA ILE A 45 13.92 -0.48 -1.47
C ILE A 45 14.71 -0.94 -2.71
N GLY A 46 14.01 -1.19 -3.82
CA GLY A 46 14.62 -1.53 -5.10
C GLY A 46 15.04 -0.28 -5.85
#